data_AF-A0A7Y4XBI1-F1
#
_entry.id   AF-A0A7Y4XBI1-F1
#
_cell.length_a   1.000
_cell.length_b   1.000
_cell.length_c   1.000
_cell.angle_alpha   90.00
_cell.angle_beta   90.00
_cell.angle_gamma   90.00
#
_symmetry.space_group_name_H-M   'P 1'
#
loop_
_entity.id
_entity.type
_entity.pdbx_description
1 polymer ?
#
loop_
_entity_poly.entity_id
_entity_poly.type
_entity_poly.pdbx_seq_one_letter_code
_entity_poly.pdbx_strand_id
1 'polypeptide(L)'
;PSPGMKFYEGAPVLAIEVRSENDYGSHAERELAQKRFDYFAAGALVVWDVDLLAEVVRSYHADDPDHPQLFYRGEYAHAEPAVPGWSMKVDDLFPTADEIS
;
A
#
# COMPACT_ATOMS: atom_id res chain seq x y z
N PRO A 1 7.49 12.82 -30.54
CA PRO A 1 8.01 13.17 -29.19
C PRO A 1 7.86 11.97 -28.27
N SER A 2 8.97 11.42 -27.75
CA SER A 2 8.90 10.48 -26.63
C SER A 2 8.23 11.20 -25.45
N PRO A 3 7.32 10.57 -24.70
CA PRO A 3 6.77 11.18 -23.50
C PRO A 3 7.93 11.25 -22.49
N GLY A 4 8.67 12.36 -22.52
CA GLY A 4 9.77 12.68 -21.62
C GLY A 4 9.27 12.94 -20.20
N MET A 5 8.51 12.00 -19.64
CA MET A 5 8.25 11.96 -18.21
C MET A 5 9.53 11.45 -17.56
N LYS A 6 10.41 12.37 -17.15
CA LYS A 6 11.27 12.06 -16.01
C LYS A 6 10.34 11.60 -14.88
N PHE A 7 10.69 10.52 -14.19
CA PHE A 7 10.00 10.13 -12.96
C PHE A 7 9.78 11.38 -12.09
N TYR A 8 8.60 11.49 -11.46
CA TYR A 8 8.31 12.57 -10.54
C TYR A 8 9.46 12.68 -9.52
N GLU A 9 10.07 13.86 -9.39
CA GLU A 9 11.15 14.10 -8.44
C GLU A 9 10.54 14.24 -7.03
N GLY A 10 10.36 13.10 -6.36
CA GLY A 10 9.81 12.95 -5.01
C GLY A 10 9.09 11.61 -4.82
N ALA A 11 8.91 11.14 -3.59
CA ALA A 11 7.93 10.07 -3.34
C ALA A 11 6.51 10.66 -3.36
N PRO A 12 5.50 9.88 -3.78
CA PRO A 12 4.12 10.24 -3.49
C PRO A 12 3.90 10.25 -1.97
N VAL A 13 3.02 11.13 -1.49
CA VAL A 13 2.66 11.17 -0.05
C VAL A 13 2.01 9.87 0.45
N LEU A 14 1.34 9.15 -0.45
CA LEU A 14 0.79 7.81 -0.26
C LEU A 14 1.32 6.88 -1.36
N ALA A 15 1.91 5.76 -0.98
CA ALA A 15 2.20 4.65 -1.89
C ALA A 15 1.30 3.45 -1.55
N ILE A 16 0.86 2.71 -2.58
CA ILE A 16 0.08 1.49 -2.40
C ILE A 16 0.76 0.37 -3.18
N GLU A 17 1.19 -0.65 -2.45
CA GLU A 17 1.75 -1.89 -2.96
C GLU A 17 0.68 -2.97 -2.86
N VAL A 18 0.36 -3.60 -3.99
CA VAL A 18 -0.58 -4.73 -4.05
C VAL A 18 0.24 -5.98 -4.31
N ARG A 19 0.21 -6.93 -3.38
CA ARG A 19 0.98 -8.16 -3.49
C ARG A 19 0.53 -9.00 -4.67
N SER A 20 1.51 -9.51 -5.41
CA SER A 20 1.37 -10.51 -6.46
C SER A 20 1.89 -11.87 -6.00
N GLU A 21 1.77 -12.89 -6.85
CA GLU A 21 2.19 -14.27 -6.55
C GLU A 21 3.63 -14.41 -6.02
N ASN A 22 4.53 -13.50 -6.40
CA ASN A 22 5.95 -13.54 -6.02
C ASN A 22 6.27 -12.73 -4.77
N ASP A 23 5.27 -12.05 -4.19
CA ASP A 23 5.44 -11.16 -3.03
C ASP A 23 5.22 -11.88 -1.69
N TYR A 24 5.45 -13.20 -1.67
CA TYR A 24 5.25 -14.04 -0.49
C TYR A 24 6.51 -14.84 -0.11
N GLY A 25 6.69 -15.02 1.20
CA GLY A 25 7.81 -15.74 1.78
C GLY A 25 8.95 -14.82 2.22
N SER A 26 9.89 -15.38 2.99
CA SER A 26 10.85 -14.55 3.75
C SER A 26 11.72 -13.61 2.91
N HIS A 27 11.99 -13.94 1.65
CA HIS A 27 12.73 -13.06 0.74
C HIS A 27 11.89 -11.87 0.32
N ALA A 28 10.67 -12.13 -0.16
CA ALA A 28 9.73 -11.11 -0.56
C ALA A 28 9.37 -10.17 0.59
N GLU A 29 9.20 -10.66 1.82
CA GLU A 29 8.96 -9.80 2.99
C GLU A 29 10.10 -8.80 3.22
N ARG A 30 11.35 -9.21 2.97
CA ARG A 30 12.51 -8.30 3.08
C ARG A 30 12.53 -7.29 1.94
N GLU A 31 12.17 -7.69 0.73
CA GLU A 31 12.09 -6.77 -0.42
C GLU A 31 10.97 -5.75 -0.26
N LEU A 32 9.78 -6.17 0.20
CA LEU A 32 8.66 -5.28 0.53
C LEU A 32 9.05 -4.31 1.66
N ALA A 33 9.73 -4.79 2.70
CA ALA A 33 10.24 -3.93 3.77
C ALA A 33 11.27 -2.91 3.27
N GLN A 34 12.19 -3.32 2.38
CA GLN A 34 13.16 -2.40 1.78
C GLN A 34 12.47 -1.36 0.90
N LYS A 35 11.51 -1.78 0.07
CA LYS A 35 10.75 -0.87 -0.79
C LYS A 35 9.97 0.17 0.02
N ARG A 36 9.32 -0.28 1.10
CA ARG A 36 8.65 0.58 2.07
C ARG A 36 9.63 1.60 2.68
N PHE A 37 10.82 1.15 3.10
CA PHE A 37 11.86 2.05 3.59
C PHE A 37 12.26 3.10 2.55
N ASP A 38 12.46 2.71 1.30
CA ASP A 38 12.82 3.62 0.21
C ASP A 38 11.72 4.66 -0.06
N TYR A 39 10.43 4.28 0.03
CA TYR A 39 9.32 5.22 -0.06
C TYR A 39 9.35 6.26 1.07
N PHE A 40 9.54 5.84 2.31
CA PHE A 40 9.62 6.76 3.45
C PHE A 40 10.86 7.66 3.36
N ALA A 41 12.01 7.12 2.97
CA ALA A 41 13.23 7.90 2.75
C ALA A 41 13.05 8.97 1.64
N ALA A 42 12.20 8.71 0.66
CA ALA A 42 11.87 9.63 -0.42
C ALA A 42 10.69 10.58 -0.09
N GLY A 43 10.11 10.49 1.11
CA GLY A 43 9.13 11.46 1.64
C GLY A 43 7.67 11.00 1.65
N ALA A 44 7.39 9.72 1.42
CA ALA A 44 6.05 9.18 1.65
C ALA A 44 5.65 9.33 3.13
N LEU A 45 4.37 9.56 3.39
CA LEU A 45 3.82 9.62 4.75
C LEU A 45 3.16 8.30 5.14
N VAL A 46 2.53 7.64 4.17
CA VAL A 46 1.85 6.35 4.34
C VAL A 46 2.19 5.41 3.20
N VAL A 47 2.43 4.13 3.51
CA VAL A 47 2.54 3.04 2.54
C VAL A 47 1.53 1.97 2.89
N TRP A 48 0.65 1.62 1.95
CA TRP A 48 -0.20 0.45 2.07
C TRP A 48 0.47 -0.78 1.44
N ASP A 49 0.43 -1.89 2.14
CA ASP A 49 0.69 -3.25 1.63
C ASP A 49 -0.64 -4.01 1.63
N VAL A 50 -1.20 -4.22 0.44
CA VAL A 50 -2.46 -4.93 0.22
C VAL A 50 -2.15 -6.39 -0.06
N ASP A 51 -2.51 -7.24 0.89
CA ASP A 51 -2.26 -8.68 0.84
C ASP A 51 -3.50 -9.41 0.35
N LEU A 52 -3.39 -9.93 -0.88
CA LEU A 52 -4.50 -10.59 -1.57
C LEU A 52 -4.83 -11.97 -0.99
N LEU A 53 -3.91 -12.63 -0.29
CA LEU A 53 -4.16 -13.95 0.31
C LEU A 53 -4.79 -13.83 1.70
N ALA A 54 -4.33 -12.87 2.49
CA ALA A 54 -4.88 -12.61 3.82
C ALA A 54 -6.07 -11.64 3.80
N GLU A 55 -6.38 -11.03 2.65
CA GLU A 55 -7.43 -10.03 2.45
C GLU A 55 -7.36 -8.88 3.48
N VAL A 56 -6.15 -8.35 3.66
CA VAL A 56 -5.85 -7.31 4.65
C VAL A 56 -5.07 -6.17 3.99
N VAL A 57 -5.35 -4.94 4.43
CA VAL A 57 -4.52 -3.77 4.15
C VAL A 57 -3.65 -3.51 5.36
N ARG A 58 -2.32 -3.55 5.18
CA ARG A 58 -1.34 -3.12 6.19
C ARG A 58 -0.93 -1.70 5.87
N SER A 59 -1.36 -0.74 6.69
CA SER A 59 -1.02 0.67 6.54
C SER A 59 0.16 1.01 7.44
N TYR A 60 1.31 1.27 6.83
CA TYR A 60 2.52 1.70 7.52
C TYR A 60 2.63 3.22 7.46
N HIS A 61 3.09 3.81 8.55
CA HIS A 61 3.27 5.26 8.66
C HIS A 61 4.76 5.59 8.79
N ALA A 62 5.17 6.76 8.29
CA ALA A 62 6.57 7.17 8.33
C ALA A 62 7.13 7.33 9.77
N ASP A 63 6.27 7.60 10.76
CA ASP A 63 6.63 7.71 12.17
C ASP A 63 6.68 6.35 12.90
N ASP A 64 6.03 5.33 12.37
CA ASP A 64 6.09 3.94 12.85
C ASP A 64 6.12 2.93 11.69
N PRO A 65 7.26 2.84 10.96
CA PRO A 65 7.34 2.12 9.69
C PRO A 65 7.36 0.59 9.82
N ASP A 66 7.42 0.04 11.04
CA ASP A 66 7.51 -1.40 11.29
C ASP A 66 6.29 -1.99 12.00
N HIS A 67 5.38 -1.15 12.50
CA HIS A 67 4.14 -1.59 13.14
C HIS A 67 2.93 -1.06 12.35
N PRO A 68 2.41 -1.82 11.38
CA PRO A 68 1.31 -1.35 10.56
C PRO A 68 0.00 -1.31 11.34
N GLN A 69 -0.85 -0.35 11.01
CA GLN A 69 -2.28 -0.44 11.27
C GLN A 69 -2.90 -1.44 10.29
N LEU A 70 -3.67 -2.40 10.79
CA LEU A 70 -4.33 -3.42 9.98
C LEU A 70 -5.79 -3.04 9.73
N PHE A 71 -6.23 -3.18 8.48
CA PHE A 71 -7.64 -3.07 8.11
C PHE A 71 -8.10 -4.35 7.40
N TYR A 72 -9.21 -4.90 7.87
CA TYR A 72 -9.83 -6.13 7.39
C TYR A 72 -11.14 -5.83 6.65
N ARG A 73 -11.69 -6.85 5.97
CA ARG A 73 -13.04 -6.78 5.39
C ARG A 73 -14.08 -6.30 6.41
N GLY A 74 -15.05 -5.51 5.93
CA GLY A 74 -16.03 -4.81 6.76
C GLY A 74 -15.54 -3.49 7.35
N GLU A 75 -14.25 -3.18 7.26
CA GLU A 75 -13.68 -1.92 7.74
C GLU A 75 -13.44 -0.92 6.60
N TYR A 76 -13.16 0.33 6.99
CA TYR A 76 -12.75 1.39 6.09
C TYR A 76 -11.26 1.67 6.30
N ALA A 77 -10.44 1.33 5.31
CA ALA A 77 -9.03 1.66 5.31
C ALA A 77 -8.83 3.14 4.96
N HIS A 78 -8.02 3.85 5.74
CA HIS A 78 -7.68 5.26 5.54
C HIS A 78 -6.19 5.48 5.32
N ALA A 79 -5.84 6.64 4.77
CA ALA A 79 -4.44 7.02 4.51
C ALA A 79 -4.06 8.32 5.23
N GLU A 80 -4.62 8.58 6.41
CA GLU A 80 -4.16 9.68 7.25
C GLU A 80 -2.68 9.52 7.63
N PRO A 81 -1.86 10.57 7.66
CA PRO A 81 -2.15 11.96 7.28
C PRO A 81 -1.91 12.24 5.78
N ALA A 82 -1.54 11.24 4.99
CA ALA A 82 -1.19 11.39 3.57
C ALA A 82 -2.35 11.91 2.71
N VAL A 83 -3.58 11.44 2.96
CA VAL A 83 -4.79 11.87 2.24
C VAL A 83 -5.92 12.16 3.24
N PRO A 84 -6.02 13.40 3.74
CA PRO A 84 -6.98 13.74 4.79
C PRO A 84 -8.44 13.53 4.39
N GLY A 85 -9.21 12.88 5.26
CA GLY A 85 -10.63 12.57 5.10
C GLY A 85 -10.94 11.48 4.08
N TRP A 86 -9.93 10.91 3.42
CA TRP A 86 -10.13 9.83 2.47
C TRP A 86 -10.11 8.47 3.16
N SER A 87 -11.06 7.63 2.78
CA SER A 87 -11.10 6.22 3.14
C SER A 87 -11.80 5.42 2.05
N MET A 88 -11.58 4.10 2.04
CA MET A 88 -12.29 3.17 1.17
C MET A 88 -12.65 1.91 1.95
N LYS A 89 -13.74 1.22 1.55
CA LYS A 89 -14.06 -0.08 2.14
C LYS A 89 -12.99 -1.08 1.72
N VAL A 90 -12.56 -1.90 2.67
CA VAL A 90 -11.62 -2.99 2.39
C VAL A 90 -12.26 -4.02 1.45
N ASP A 91 -13.58 -4.23 1.54
CA ASP A 91 -14.30 -5.13 0.63
C ASP A 91 -14.16 -4.75 -0.85
N ASP A 92 -14.08 -3.46 -1.15
CA ASP A 92 -13.95 -2.97 -2.54
C ASP A 92 -12.58 -3.30 -3.15
N LEU A 93 -11.57 -3.65 -2.34
CA LEU A 93 -10.24 -4.09 -2.80
C LEU A 93 -10.20 -5.57 -3.19
N PHE A 94 -11.17 -6.36 -2.72
CA PHE A 94 -11.20 -7.80 -2.88
C PHE A 94 -12.57 -8.26 -3.43
N PRO A 95 -12.97 -7.78 -4.62
CA PRO A 95 -14.24 -8.22 -5.22
C PRO A 95 -14.20 -9.72 -5.55
N THR A 96 -15.31 -10.39 -5.29
CA THR A 96 -15.48 -11.80 -5.69
C THR A 96 -15.64 -11.91 -7.20
N ALA A 97 -15.32 -13.09 -7.76
CA ALA A 97 -15.42 -13.31 -9.21
C ALA A 97 -16.83 -13.02 -9.78
N ASP A 98 -17.88 -13.23 -8.97
CA ASP A 98 -19.27 -12.97 -9.33
C ASP A 98 -19.62 -11.46 -9.37
N GLU A 99 -18.82 -10.60 -8.75
CA GLU A 99 -19.01 -9.14 -8.71
C GLU A 99 -18.29 -8.41 -9.86
N ILE A 100 -17.38 -9.10 -10.56
CA ILE A 100 -16.57 -8.54 -11.67
C ILE A 100 -17.07 -9.03 -13.05
N SER A 101 -17.97 -10.02 -13.08
CA SER A 101 -18.59 -10.57 -14.30
C SER A 101 -19.82 -9.79 -14.76
#